data_AF-A0A1G7J2Q0-F1
#
_entry.id   AF-A0A1G7J2Q0-F1
#
_cell.length_a   1.000
_cell.length_b   1.000
_cell.length_c   1.000
_cell.angle_alpha   90.00
_cell.angle_beta   90.00
_cell.angle_gamma   90.00
#
_symmetry.space_group_name_H-M   'P 1'
#
loop_
_entity.id
_entity.type
_entity.pdbx_description
1 polymer ?
#
loop_
_entity_poly.entity_id
_entity_poly.type
_entity_poly.pdbx_seq_one_letter_code
_entity_poly.pdbx_strand_id
1 'polypeptide(L)' 'MDFSRPGKPTDNGFIEAFNSKLRSECLNAHWFMSLANAQEELEDWRRHYNEDRPHSAIGYNLPIALHYPGGAASPSP' A
#
# COMPACT_ATOMS: atom_id res chain seq x y z
N MET A 1 -5.33 -11.03 14.05
CA MET A 1 -4.45 -11.10 12.87
C MET A 1 -4.51 -12.52 12.37
N ASP A 2 -5.18 -12.74 11.25
CA ASP A 2 -5.21 -14.04 10.56
C ASP A 2 -3.89 -14.16 9.80
N PHE A 3 -3.07 -15.15 10.14
CA PHE A 3 -1.84 -15.45 9.43
C PHE A 3 -2.15 -16.43 8.30
N SER A 4 -1.41 -16.37 7.19
CA SER A 4 -1.50 -17.41 6.15
C SER A 4 -1.36 -18.80 6.78
N ARG A 5 -2.21 -19.73 6.34
CA ARG A 5 -2.14 -21.11 6.81
C ARG A 5 -0.74 -21.67 6.52
N PRO A 6 -0.10 -22.35 7.49
CA PRO A 6 1.19 -23.00 7.26
C PRO A 6 1.10 -23.91 6.03
N GLY A 7 2.02 -23.75 5.07
CA GLY A 7 2.13 -24.61 3.88
C GLY A 7 1.44 -24.12 2.61
N LYS A 8 0.91 -22.88 2.55
CA LYS A 8 0.42 -22.27 1.30
C LYS A 8 1.18 -20.97 0.95
N PRO A 9 2.32 -21.06 0.24
CA PRO A 9 3.13 -19.91 -0.14
C PRO A 9 2.37 -18.88 -0.99
N THR A 10 1.35 -19.33 -1.72
CA THR A 10 0.56 -18.51 -2.63
C THR A 10 -0.42 -17.58 -1.92
N ASP A 11 -0.77 -17.85 -0.65
CA ASP A 11 -1.74 -17.04 0.09
C ASP A 11 -1.16 -15.65 0.46
N ASN A 12 0.17 -15.49 0.46
CA ASN A 12 0.86 -14.24 0.79
C ASN A 12 1.32 -13.42 -0.43
N GLY A 13 1.07 -13.86 -1.66
CA GLY A 13 1.64 -13.21 -2.85
C GLY A 13 1.31 -11.71 -2.96
N PHE A 14 0.12 -11.31 -2.53
CA PHE A 14 -0.27 -9.89 -2.53
C PHE A 14 0.48 -9.06 -1.50
N ILE A 15 0.60 -9.54 -0.26
CA ILE A 15 1.30 -8.80 0.81
C ILE A 15 2.81 -8.79 0.57
N GLU A 16 3.36 -9.86 -0.02
CA GLU A 16 4.76 -9.93 -0.44
C GLU A 16 5.07 -8.92 -1.55
N ALA A 17 4.20 -8.83 -2.57
CA ALA A 17 4.34 -7.84 -3.64
C ALA A 17 4.27 -6.41 -3.09
N PHE A 18 3.31 -6.12 -2.20
CA PHE A 18 3.20 -4.84 -1.52
C PHE A 18 4.48 -4.49 -0.74
N ASN A 19 4.96 -5.40 0.11
CA ASN A 19 6.16 -5.17 0.93
C ASN A 19 7.42 -4.97 0.08
N SER A 20 7.55 -5.70 -1.03
CA SER A 20 8.65 -5.52 -1.99
C SER A 20 8.61 -4.12 -2.61
N LYS A 21 7.40 -3.65 -2.99
CA LYS A 21 7.17 -2.32 -3.55
C LYS A 21 7.50 -1.22 -2.55
N LEU A 22 6.98 -1.31 -1.32
CA LEU A 22 7.23 -0.37 -0.24
C LEU A 22 8.74 -0.25 0.05
N ARG A 23 9.44 -1.38 0.13
CA ARG A 23 10.88 -1.38 0.38
C ARG A 23 11.65 -0.72 -0.75
N SER A 24 11.38 -1.10 -2.00
CA SER A 24 12.13 -0.59 -3.16
C SER A 24 11.87 0.88 -3.46
N GLU A 25 10.62 1.35 -3.32
CA GLU A 25 10.23 2.70 -3.75
C GLU A 25 10.20 3.73 -2.64
N CYS A 26 9.99 3.33 -1.37
CA CYS A 26 9.97 4.26 -0.24
C CYS A 26 11.22 4.09 0.61
N LEU A 27 11.39 2.93 1.24
CA LEU A 27 12.40 2.75 2.29
C LEU A 27 13.84 2.83 1.77
N ASN A 28 14.10 2.30 0.59
CA ASN A 28 15.44 2.32 -0.01
C ASN A 28 15.73 3.64 -0.74
N ALA A 29 14.71 4.42 -1.08
CA ALA A 29 14.85 5.66 -1.84
C ALA A 29 15.10 6.89 -0.94
N HIS A 30 14.77 6.80 0.35
CA HIS A 30 14.82 7.93 1.27
C HIS A 30 15.80 7.67 2.42
N TRP A 31 16.54 8.72 2.80
CA TRP A 31 17.26 8.74 4.07
C TRP A 31 16.46 9.52 5.10
N PHE A 32 15.97 8.84 6.13
CA PHE A 32 15.13 9.47 7.13
C PHE A 32 15.98 10.23 8.15
N MET A 33 15.71 11.53 8.29
CA MET A 33 16.43 12.39 9.24
C MET A 33 15.83 12.34 10.66
N SER A 34 14.59 11.88 10.78
CA SER A 34 13.88 11.67 12.05
C SER A 34 12.71 10.71 11.86
N LEU A 35 12.13 10.23 12.97
CA LEU A 35 10.91 9.42 12.91
C LEU A 35 9.73 10.19 12.30
N ALA A 36 9.61 11.49 12.58
CA ALA A 36 8.55 12.33 12.02
C ALA A 36 8.67 12.42 10.49
N ASN A 37 9.89 12.63 9.98
CA ASN A 37 10.14 12.60 8.54
C ASN A 37 9.85 11.22 7.93
N ALA A 38 10.22 10.12 8.61
CA ALA A 38 9.87 8.79 8.15
C ALA A 38 8.36 8.56 8.06
N GLN A 39 7.58 9.08 9.02
CA GLN A 39 6.13 8.99 9.01
C GLN A 39 5.50 9.76 7.85
N GLU A 40 6.00 10.97 7.58
CA GLU A 40 5.54 11.80 6.46
C GLU A 40 5.79 11.11 5.11
N GLU A 41 7.02 10.65 4.86
CA GLU A 41 7.38 9.95 3.62
C GLU A 41 6.59 8.65 3.42
N LEU A 42 6.34 7.91 4.50
CA LEU A 42 5.54 6.69 4.45
C LEU A 42 4.06 7.00 4.15
N GLU A 43 3.52 8.07 4.72
CA GLU A 43 2.14 8.48 4.49
C GLU A 43 1.94 8.97 3.05
N ASP A 44 2.87 9.77 2.54
CA ASP A 44 2.83 10.21 1.15
C ASP A 44 2.97 9.05 0.17
N TRP A 45 3.87 8.10 0.44
CA TRP A 45 3.95 6.89 -0.38
C TRP A 45 2.67 6.05 -0.31
N ARG A 46 2.07 5.91 0.88
CA ARG A 46 0.80 5.19 1.08
C ARG A 46 -0.34 5.83 0.29
N ARG A 47 -0.46 7.15 0.35
CA ARG A 47 -1.45 7.92 -0.42
C ARG A 47 -1.25 7.73 -1.91
N HIS A 48 -0.02 7.91 -2.41
CA HIS A 48 0.28 7.70 -3.82
C HIS A 48 -0.06 6.27 -4.28
N TYR A 49 0.31 5.26 -3.50
CA TYR A 49 0.01 3.86 -3.80
C TYR A 49 -1.50 3.60 -3.87
N ASN A 50 -2.29 4.16 -2.96
CA ASN A 50 -3.73 3.87 -2.89
C ASN A 50 -4.60 4.77 -3.78
N GLU A 51 -4.20 6.01 -4.01
CA GLU A 51 -5.01 7.06 -4.62
C GLU A 51 -4.58 7.41 -6.04
N ASP A 52 -3.31 7.22 -6.41
CA ASP A 52 -2.80 7.68 -7.71
C ASP A 52 -2.34 6.53 -8.62
N ARG A 53 -1.90 5.41 -8.04
CA ARG A 53 -1.33 4.31 -8.83
C ARG A 53 -2.42 3.33 -9.30
N PRO A 54 -2.62 3.18 -10.64
CA PRO A 54 -3.46 2.12 -11.17
C PRO A 54 -2.79 0.75 -11.05
N HIS A 55 -3.53 -0.26 -10.61
CA HIS A 55 -3.02 -1.61 -10.37
C HIS A 55 -3.64 -2.61 -11.34
N SER A 56 -2.80 -3.30 -12.12
CA SER A 56 -3.25 -4.26 -13.14
C SER A 56 -4.05 -5.43 -12.54
N ALA A 57 -3.72 -5.86 -11.32
CA ALA A 57 -4.43 -6.92 -10.61
C ALA A 57 -5.91 -6.60 -10.33
N ILE A 58 -6.29 -5.31 -10.38
CA ILE A 58 -7.65 -4.83 -10.11
C ILE A 58 -8.23 -4.07 -11.31
N GLY A 59 -7.79 -4.42 -12.52
CA GLY A 59 -8.29 -3.84 -13.76
C GLY A 59 -7.78 -2.43 -14.03
N TYR A 60 -6.58 -2.10 -13.56
CA TYR A 60 -5.98 -0.76 -13.65
C TYR A 60 -6.77 0.33 -12.89
N ASN A 61 -7.57 -0.08 -11.91
CA ASN A 61 -8.18 0.85 -10.97
C ASN A 61 -7.21 1.23 -9.85
N LEU A 62 -7.56 2.29 -9.14
CA LEU A 62 -6.90 2.72 -7.91
C LEU A 62 -7.36 1.84 -6.74
N PRO A 63 -6.48 1.41 -5.83
CA PRO A 63 -6.87 0.60 -4.68
C PRO A 63 -7.98 1.23 -3.83
N ILE A 64 -7.97 2.56 -3.68
CA ILE A 64 -9.00 3.27 -2.92
C ILE A 64 -10.41 3.11 -3.54
N ALA A 65 -10.51 2.97 -4.86
CA ALA A 65 -11.79 2.81 -5.56
C ALA A 65 -12.48 1.48 -5.19
N LEU A 66 -11.73 0.47 -4.73
CA LEU A 66 -12.29 -0.81 -4.27
C LEU A 66 -12.90 -0.72 -2.87
N HIS A 67 -12.48 0.26 -2.06
CA HIS A 67 -12.93 0.42 -0.68
C HIS A 67 -14.28 1.15 -0.58
N TYR A 68 -14.77 1.72 -1.69
CA TYR A 68 -16.05 2.42 -1.77
C TYR A 68 -17.11 1.60 -2.50
N PRO A 69 -17.99 0.89 -1.79
CA PRO A 69 -19.26 0.48 -2.36
C PRO A 69 -20.15 1.74 -2.46
N GLY A 70 -20.00 2.54 -3.52
CA GLY A 70 -20.99 3.57 -3.88
C GLY A 70 -20.79 4.99 -3.33
N GLY A 71 -19.61 5.60 -3.54
CA GLY A 71 -19.53 7.07 -3.70
C GLY A 71 -19.58 7.95 -2.44
N ALA A 72 -19.15 7.46 -1.28
CA ALA A 72 -18.88 8.33 -0.13
C ALA A 72 -17.37 8.54 0.00
N ALA A 73 -16.89 9.78 -0.17
CA ALA A 73 -15.48 10.14 0.02
C ALA A 73 -14.95 9.64 1.38
N SER A 74 -13.69 9.20 1.41
CA SER A 74 -13.01 8.78 2.64
C SER A 74 -13.17 9.87 3.70
N PRO A 75 -13.33 9.51 4.98
CA PRO A 75 -13.18 10.49 6.03
C PRO A 75 -11.77 11.06 5.93
N SER A 76 -11.67 12.37 5.73
CA SER A 76 -10.44 13.14 5.91
C SER A 76 -9.91 12.93 7.34
N PRO A 77 -8.58 13.03 7.55
CA PRO A 77 -7.93 12.72 8.83
C PRO A 77 -8.48 13.49 10.04
#